data_AF-A0A382E4H6-F1
#
_entry.id   AF-A0A382E4H6-F1
#
_cell.length_a   1.000
_cell.length_b   1.000
_cell.length_c   1.000
_cell.angle_alpha   90.00
_cell.angle_beta   90.00
_cell.angle_gamma   90.00
#
_symmetry.space_group_name_H-M   'P 1'
#
loop_
_entity.id
_entity.type
_entity.pdbx_description
1 polymer ?
#
loop_
_entity_poly.entity_id
_entity_poly.type
_entity_poly.pdbx_seq_one_letter_code
_entity_poly.pdbx_strand_id
1 'polypeptide(L)'
;MSQEERAKALGMVTEQLSGRSLFIEFKPDEENYYTYPWAPDVDFNKRAEIDADQMTSTALNKKIQELMKEGHGSIVVKNPRAQHSLGVGILNRLNLIFEGSLGYFGVGLI
;
A
#
# COMPACT_ATOMS: atom_id res chain seq x y z
N MET A 1 -31.83 -24.67 37.88
CA MET A 1 -30.65 -24.86 37.02
C MET A 1 -29.42 -24.44 37.78
N SER A 2 -28.43 -25.32 37.87
CA SER A 2 -27.12 -25.01 38.44
C SER A 2 -26.34 -24.04 37.55
N GLN A 3 -25.27 -23.44 38.06
CA GLN A 3 -24.40 -22.60 37.24
C GLN A 3 -23.72 -23.39 36.11
N GLU A 4 -23.34 -24.64 36.37
CA GLU A 4 -22.77 -25.54 35.36
C GLU A 4 -23.75 -25.83 34.22
N GLU A 5 -25.02 -26.09 34.55
CA GLU A 5 -26.07 -26.33 33.55
C GLU A 5 -26.30 -25.10 32.68
N ARG A 6 -26.26 -23.90 33.27
CA ARG A 6 -26.36 -22.63 32.53
C ARG A 6 -25.14 -22.40 31.63
N ALA A 7 -23.93 -22.65 32.12
CA ALA A 7 -22.70 -22.50 31.34
C ALA A 7 -22.66 -23.46 30.15
N LYS A 8 -23.14 -24.70 30.34
CA LYS A 8 -23.24 -25.71 29.28
C LYS A 8 -24.31 -25.35 28.25
N ALA A 9 -25.49 -24.89 28.70
CA ALA A 9 -26.57 -24.46 27.81
C ALA A 9 -26.19 -23.23 26.96
N LEU A 10 -25.36 -22.34 27.50
CA LEU A 10 -24.82 -21.16 26.78
C LEU A 10 -23.60 -21.50 25.92
N GLY A 11 -23.17 -22.76 25.85
CA GLY A 11 -22.04 -23.20 25.05
C GLY A 11 -20.67 -22.68 25.55
N MET A 12 -20.60 -22.12 26.75
CA MET A 12 -19.39 -21.45 27.30
C MET A 12 -18.26 -22.41 27.64
N VAL A 13 -18.53 -23.71 27.72
CA VAL A 13 -17.56 -24.78 28.01
C VAL A 13 -17.23 -25.61 26.77
N THR A 14 -17.73 -25.22 25.59
CA THR A 14 -17.50 -25.95 24.35
C THR A 14 -16.38 -25.26 23.57
N GLU A 15 -15.31 -25.99 23.27
CA GLU A 15 -14.17 -25.49 22.49
C GLU A 15 -14.60 -25.21 21.04
N GLN A 16 -14.78 -23.94 20.67
CA GLN A 16 -15.28 -23.55 19.35
C GLN A 16 -14.19 -23.51 18.27
N LEU A 17 -12.92 -23.55 18.65
CA LEU A 17 -11.78 -23.47 17.73
C LEU A 17 -11.19 -24.86 17.41
N SER A 18 -11.78 -25.94 17.94
CA SER A 18 -11.34 -27.29 17.61
C SER A 18 -11.43 -27.53 16.10
N GLY A 19 -10.29 -27.83 15.46
CA GLY A 19 -10.17 -28.00 14.00
C GLY A 19 -10.09 -26.70 13.19
N ARG A 20 -10.17 -25.53 13.82
CA ARG A 20 -9.91 -24.23 13.17
C ARG A 20 -8.46 -23.84 13.37
N SER A 21 -7.69 -23.82 12.29
CA SER A 21 -6.33 -23.32 12.29
C SER A 21 -6.33 -21.86 11.84
N LEU A 22 -5.69 -20.98 12.62
CA LEU A 22 -5.33 -19.61 12.18
C LEU A 22 -3.99 -19.59 11.43
N PHE A 23 -3.48 -20.76 11.04
CA PHE A 23 -2.21 -20.86 10.33
C PHE A 23 -2.37 -20.30 8.91
N ILE A 24 -1.82 -19.11 8.70
CA ILE A 24 -1.66 -18.48 7.40
C ILE A 24 -0.19 -18.68 7.02
N GLU A 25 0.05 -19.46 5.97
CA GLU A 25 1.39 -19.66 5.41
C GLU A 25 1.65 -18.59 4.35
N PHE A 26 2.73 -17.83 4.50
CA PHE A 26 3.16 -16.91 3.45
C PHE A 26 4.07 -17.66 2.49
N LYS A 27 3.63 -17.80 1.24
CA LYS A 27 4.48 -18.29 0.16
C LYS A 27 4.97 -17.11 -0.69
N PRO A 28 6.29 -16.90 -0.81
CA PRO A 28 6.85 -15.81 -1.61
C PRO A 28 6.55 -15.95 -3.11
N ASP A 29 6.04 -17.10 -3.54
CA ASP A 29 5.68 -17.40 -4.93
C ASP A 29 4.21 -17.04 -5.24
N GLU A 30 3.41 -16.68 -4.23
CA GLU A 30 2.02 -16.27 -4.42
C GLU A 30 1.93 -14.79 -4.83
N GLU A 31 2.20 -14.53 -6.11
CA GLU A 31 2.18 -13.18 -6.69
C GLU A 31 0.82 -12.46 -6.57
N ASN A 32 -0.26 -13.22 -6.44
CA ASN A 32 -1.63 -12.71 -6.37
C ASN A 32 -1.95 -11.89 -5.11
N TYR A 33 -1.07 -11.86 -4.10
CA TYR A 33 -1.28 -11.13 -2.85
C TYR A 33 -0.42 -9.86 -2.70
N TYR A 34 0.37 -9.49 -3.72
CA TYR A 34 1.23 -8.31 -3.63
C TYR A 34 0.52 -6.97 -3.90
N THR A 35 -0.67 -7.01 -4.48
CA THR A 35 -1.40 -5.82 -4.90
C THR A 35 -2.83 -5.84 -4.39
N TYR A 36 -3.38 -4.65 -4.16
CA TYR A 36 -4.80 -4.51 -3.88
C TYR A 36 -5.64 -4.89 -5.13
N PRO A 37 -6.82 -5.50 -4.99
CA PRO A 37 -7.68 -5.85 -6.14
C PRO A 37 -8.08 -4.65 -7.01
N TRP A 38 -8.05 -3.44 -6.45
CA TRP A 38 -8.35 -2.19 -7.12
C TRP A 38 -7.09 -1.38 -7.50
N ALA A 39 -5.89 -1.95 -7.34
CA ALA A 39 -4.66 -1.28 -7.73
C ALA A 39 -4.61 -1.10 -9.26
N PRO A 40 -4.14 0.05 -9.77
CA PRO A 40 -3.95 0.23 -11.22
C PRO A 40 -2.93 -0.76 -11.78
N ASP A 41 -3.20 -1.30 -12.96
CA ASP A 41 -2.20 -2.04 -13.72
C ASP A 41 -1.21 -1.04 -14.35
N VAL A 42 0.09 -1.29 -14.17
CA VAL A 42 1.16 -0.38 -14.59
C VAL A 42 2.26 -1.13 -15.31
N ASP A 43 2.77 -0.54 -16.39
CA ASP A 43 3.93 -1.06 -17.12
C ASP A 43 5.20 -0.36 -16.65
N PHE A 44 6.12 -1.11 -16.05
CA PHE A 44 7.42 -0.59 -15.59
C PHE A 44 8.27 0.00 -16.73
N ASN A 45 8.03 -0.39 -17.99
CA ASN A 45 8.71 0.18 -19.15
C ASN A 45 8.07 1.49 -19.62
N LYS A 46 6.81 1.76 -19.24
CA LYS A 46 6.11 2.99 -19.57
C LYS A 46 6.51 4.10 -18.61
N ARG A 47 7.43 4.96 -19.06
CA ARG A 47 8.02 6.04 -18.26
C ARG A 47 7.24 7.36 -18.39
N ALA A 48 7.14 8.11 -17.29
CA ALA A 48 6.69 9.49 -17.25
C ALA A 48 7.65 10.36 -16.43
N GLU A 49 7.63 11.66 -16.68
CA GLU A 49 8.39 12.65 -15.93
C GLU A 49 7.46 13.76 -15.41
N ILE A 50 7.71 14.23 -14.20
CA ILE A 50 6.98 15.31 -13.54
C ILE A 50 8.01 16.34 -13.04
N ASP A 51 7.79 17.62 -13.36
CA ASP A 51 8.54 18.72 -12.73
C ASP A 51 7.77 19.22 -11.50
N ALA A 52 8.36 19.06 -10.32
CA ALA A 52 7.75 19.37 -9.04
C ALA A 52 8.06 20.78 -8.51
N ASP A 53 8.82 21.61 -9.24
CA ASP A 53 9.36 22.87 -8.71
C ASP A 53 8.27 23.81 -8.11
N GLN A 54 7.11 23.89 -8.78
CA GLN A 54 5.98 24.74 -8.38
C GLN A 54 4.77 23.92 -7.89
N MET A 55 4.96 22.64 -7.56
CA MET A 55 3.90 21.76 -7.07
C MET A 55 3.90 21.68 -5.54
N THR A 56 2.73 21.53 -4.93
CA THR A 56 2.63 21.10 -3.53
C THR A 56 2.79 19.58 -3.43
N SER A 57 3.21 19.06 -2.29
CA SER A 57 3.34 17.60 -2.06
C SER A 57 2.04 16.85 -2.34
N THR A 58 0.90 17.41 -1.93
CA THR A 58 -0.44 16.84 -2.24
C THR A 58 -0.73 16.82 -3.74
N ALA A 59 -0.39 17.89 -4.47
CA ALA A 59 -0.60 17.95 -5.92
C ALA A 59 0.30 16.94 -6.65
N LEU A 60 1.56 16.81 -6.22
CA LEU A 60 2.49 15.83 -6.76
C LEU A 60 2.00 14.40 -6.53
N ASN A 61 1.55 14.06 -5.31
CA ASN A 61 1.04 12.72 -5.00
C ASN A 61 -0.21 12.38 -5.83
N LYS A 62 -1.13 13.34 -6.03
CA LYS A 62 -2.27 13.16 -6.95
C LYS A 62 -1.81 12.93 -8.38
N LYS A 63 -0.82 13.68 -8.85
CA LYS A 63 -0.30 13.53 -10.22
C LYS A 63 0.35 12.17 -10.44
N ILE A 64 1.07 11.66 -9.44
CA ILE A 64 1.62 10.29 -9.46
C ILE A 64 0.48 9.26 -9.60
N GLN A 65 -0.60 9.39 -8.81
CA GLN A 65 -1.76 8.49 -8.92
C GLN A 65 -2.47 8.57 -10.29
N GLU A 66 -2.56 9.76 -10.88
CA GLU A 66 -3.11 9.93 -12.23
C GLU A 66 -2.28 9.20 -13.28
N LEU A 67 -0.96 9.38 -13.26
CA LEU A 67 -0.06 8.70 -14.19
C LEU A 67 -0.09 7.17 -14.02
N MET A 68 -0.24 6.68 -12.78
CA MET A 68 -0.44 5.26 -12.53
C MET A 68 -1.75 4.75 -13.15
N LYS A 69 -2.86 5.52 -13.07
CA LYS A 69 -4.12 5.16 -13.73
C LYS A 69 -4.00 5.16 -15.26
N GLU A 70 -3.08 5.94 -15.80
CA GLU A 70 -2.71 5.94 -17.22
C GLU A 70 -1.75 4.78 -17.58
N GLY A 71 -1.36 3.94 -16.61
CA GLY A 71 -0.53 2.75 -16.80
C GLY A 71 0.98 3.00 -16.69
N HIS A 72 1.42 4.15 -16.19
CA HIS A 72 2.86 4.43 -15.99
C HIS A 72 3.39 3.70 -14.75
N GLY A 73 4.30 2.74 -14.96
CA GLY A 73 4.99 2.01 -13.88
C GLY A 73 6.37 2.57 -13.52
N SER A 74 6.88 3.54 -14.28
CA SER A 74 8.10 4.28 -13.96
C SER A 74 7.86 5.78 -14.02
N ILE A 75 8.04 6.49 -12.90
CA ILE A 75 7.77 7.92 -12.78
C ILE A 75 9.01 8.61 -12.21
N VAL A 76 9.52 9.60 -12.94
CA VAL A 76 10.62 10.47 -12.51
C VAL A 76 10.06 11.79 -12.00
N VAL A 77 10.42 12.16 -10.78
CA VAL A 77 10.07 13.45 -10.17
C VAL A 77 11.33 14.31 -10.12
N LYS A 78 11.30 15.39 -10.91
CA LYS A 78 12.37 16.39 -10.97
C LYS A 78 12.08 17.53 -10.01
N ASN A 79 13.14 18.15 -9.48
CA ASN A 79 13.04 19.33 -8.62
C ASN A 79 12.08 19.17 -7.40
N PRO A 80 12.24 18.14 -6.55
CA PRO A 80 11.35 17.92 -5.40
C PRO A 80 11.50 18.93 -4.25
N ARG A 81 12.43 19.90 -4.34
CA ARG A 81 12.56 21.08 -3.46
C ARG A 81 12.61 20.79 -1.96
N ALA A 82 13.22 19.69 -1.54
CA ALA A 82 13.27 19.23 -0.14
C ALA A 82 11.88 19.16 0.53
N GLN A 83 10.84 18.92 -0.27
CA GLN A 83 9.49 18.73 0.25
C GLN A 83 9.39 17.43 1.02
N HIS A 84 8.54 17.44 2.04
CA HIS A 84 8.20 16.26 2.81
C HIS A 84 6.93 15.60 2.28
N SER A 85 6.73 14.34 2.66
CA SER A 85 5.50 13.59 2.36
C SER A 85 5.26 13.36 0.86
N LEU A 86 6.33 13.10 0.10
CA LEU A 86 6.23 12.68 -1.29
C LEU A 86 5.97 11.17 -1.38
N GLY A 87 5.24 10.73 -2.40
CA GLY A 87 4.90 9.31 -2.59
C GLY A 87 3.97 8.72 -1.51
N VAL A 88 3.29 9.56 -0.73
CA VAL A 88 2.37 9.10 0.33
C VAL A 88 1.07 8.55 -0.25
N GLY A 89 0.60 7.43 0.30
CA GLY A 89 -0.62 6.77 -0.14
C GLY A 89 -0.49 6.10 -1.51
N ILE A 90 0.74 5.83 -1.95
CA ILE A 90 1.02 5.03 -3.14
C ILE A 90 1.25 3.59 -2.72
N LEU A 91 0.18 2.80 -2.82
CA LEU A 91 0.14 1.41 -2.37
C LEU A 91 0.38 0.38 -3.49
N ASN A 92 0.63 0.85 -4.72
CA ASN A 92 0.96 -0.01 -5.85
C ASN A 92 2.48 -0.07 -6.03
N ARG A 93 2.97 -1.16 -6.60
CA ARG A 93 4.36 -1.25 -7.00
C ARG A 93 4.61 -0.37 -8.23
N LEU A 94 5.64 0.48 -8.17
CA LEU A 94 6.12 1.31 -9.27
C LEU A 94 7.59 1.67 -9.03
N ASN A 95 8.29 2.10 -10.08
CA ASN A 95 9.57 2.78 -9.95
C ASN A 95 9.33 4.28 -9.78
N LEU A 96 9.41 4.78 -8.55
CA LEU A 96 9.35 6.22 -8.25
C LEU A 96 10.77 6.76 -8.03
N ILE A 97 11.24 7.57 -8.98
CA ILE A 97 12.62 8.06 -9.05
C ILE A 97 12.62 9.55 -8.75
N PHE A 98 13.44 10.00 -7.79
CA PHE A 98 13.55 11.42 -7.46
C PHE A 98 14.90 11.98 -7.92
N GLU A 99 14.84 13.00 -8.76
CA GLU A 99 15.99 13.76 -9.25
C GLU A 99 16.06 15.10 -8.51
N GLY A 100 16.82 15.10 -7.40
CA GLY A 100 17.05 16.26 -6.54
C GLY A 100 16.95 15.94 -5.06
N SER A 101 17.02 16.97 -4.22
CA SER A 101 16.98 16.80 -2.76
C SER A 101 15.56 16.57 -2.24
N LEU A 102 15.38 15.49 -1.50
CA LEU A 102 14.15 15.15 -0.77
C LEU A 102 14.12 15.67 0.68
N GLY A 103 15.19 16.33 1.13
CA GLY A 103 15.35 16.67 2.54
C GLY A 103 15.46 15.42 3.43
N TYR A 104 15.21 15.59 4.73
CA TYR A 104 15.37 14.53 5.73
C TYR A 104 14.14 13.59 5.82
N PHE A 105 12.95 14.07 5.46
CA PHE A 105 11.69 13.30 5.49
C PHE A 105 11.04 13.24 4.10
N GLY A 106 11.76 12.67 3.14
CA GLY A 106 11.37 12.67 1.73
C GLY A 106 10.10 11.89 1.40
N VAL A 107 10.12 10.59 1.67
CA VAL A 107 9.05 9.66 1.29
C VAL A 107 8.36 9.13 2.54
N GLY A 108 7.02 9.14 2.53
CA GLY A 108 6.21 8.48 3.55
C GLY A 108 5.46 7.31 2.93
N LEU A 109 5.76 6.09 3.35
CA LEU A 109 5.00 4.90 2.96
C LEU A 109 4.07 4.54 4.12
N ILE A 110 2.76 4.74 3.93
CA ILE A 110 1.68 4.16 4.76
C ILE A 110 0.66 3.58 3.81
#